data_AF-A0AAW4IAE9-F1
#
_entry.id   AF-A0AAW4IAE9-F1
#
_cell.length_a   1.000
_cell.length_b   1.000
_cell.length_c   1.000
_cell.angle_alpha   90.00
_cell.angle_beta   90.00
_cell.angle_gamma   90.00
#
_symmetry.space_group_name_H-M   'P 1'
#
loop_
_entity.id
_entity.type
_entity.pdbx_description
1 polymer ?
#
loop_
_entity_poly.entity_id
_entity_poly.type
_entity_poly.pdbx_seq_one_letter_code
_entity_poly.pdbx_strand_id
1 'polypeptide(L)'
;MRTYFDVYVRRMQFSKIKFDEDAAQEVKDRLWQAEYALTKHNEYINKYRSATESSSDDINEYIKRNLNANEDLFNNGKFYAESFYYFSFRIYKILSRKNKPLPFLETFKCPGVLMTRNHLIEHPEGADSNAKKYSYSFSYEHGALLRTANDSNQKVRDKGSVFNAKEFRENFIKTVRNSYKEISKENPHPMLRA
;
A
#
# COMPACT_ATOMS: atom_id res chain seq x y z
N MET A 1 1.07 -9.15 7.03
CA MET A 1 2.25 -8.42 7.56
C MET A 1 2.19 -8.29 9.07
N ARG A 2 1.00 -8.05 9.63
CA ARG A 2 0.73 -7.90 11.07
C ARG A 2 1.41 -8.94 11.96
N THR A 3 1.26 -10.24 11.69
CA THR A 3 1.89 -11.31 12.50
C THR A 3 3.40 -11.14 12.66
N TYR A 4 4.12 -10.74 11.61
CA TYR A 4 5.56 -10.49 11.72
C TYR A 4 5.83 -9.26 12.59
N PHE A 5 5.06 -8.19 12.41
CA PHE A 5 5.23 -6.99 13.21
C PHE A 5 4.87 -7.20 14.69
N ASP A 6 3.85 -8.02 14.99
CA ASP A 6 3.52 -8.40 16.37
C ASP A 6 4.65 -9.18 17.04
N VAL A 7 5.31 -10.07 16.29
CA VAL A 7 6.52 -10.75 16.77
C VAL A 7 7.63 -9.75 17.05
N TYR A 8 7.86 -8.76 16.17
CA TYR A 8 8.81 -7.68 16.44
C TYR A 8 8.49 -6.95 17.75
N VAL A 9 7.26 -6.47 17.93
CA VAL A 9 6.86 -5.73 19.13
C VAL A 9 7.05 -6.59 20.38
N ARG A 10 6.64 -7.86 20.34
CA ARG A 10 6.83 -8.79 21.45
C ARG A 10 8.31 -9.01 21.78
N ARG A 11 9.18 -9.10 20.76
CA ARG A 11 10.63 -9.22 20.95
C ARG A 11 11.21 -7.96 21.59
N MET A 12 10.78 -6.77 21.17
CA MET A 12 11.20 -5.50 21.78
C MET A 12 10.81 -5.40 23.25
N GLN A 13 9.58 -5.81 23.59
CA GLN A 13 9.11 -5.85 24.98
C GLN A 13 9.97 -6.76 25.86
N PHE A 14 10.40 -7.93 25.35
CA PHE A 14 11.28 -8.83 26.10
C PHE A 14 12.75 -8.40 26.12
N SER A 15 13.23 -7.73 25.07
CA SER A 15 14.64 -7.32 24.97
C SER A 15 14.98 -6.15 25.91
N LYS A 16 13.98 -5.42 26.42
CA LYS A 16 14.12 -4.17 27.19
C LYS A 16 14.79 -3.04 26.39
N ILE A 17 14.89 -3.18 25.07
CA ILE A 17 15.35 -2.08 24.19
C ILE A 17 14.25 -1.03 24.17
N LYS A 18 14.60 0.23 24.42
CA LYS A 18 13.64 1.33 24.41
C LYS A 18 13.06 1.51 23.00
N PHE A 19 11.75 1.54 22.91
CA PHE A 19 11.02 1.85 21.69
C PHE A 19 9.76 2.65 22.02
N ASP A 20 9.17 3.26 21.00
CA ASP A 20 7.94 4.05 21.10
C ASP A 20 6.73 3.12 20.89
N GLU A 21 6.01 2.84 21.97
CA GLU A 21 4.84 1.94 21.95
C GLU A 21 3.67 2.54 21.17
N ASP A 22 3.47 3.86 21.23
CA ASP A 22 2.43 4.55 20.47
C ASP A 22 2.72 4.48 18.96
N ALA A 23 3.97 4.68 18.57
CA ALA A 23 4.40 4.49 17.18
C ALA A 23 4.22 3.03 16.72
N ALA A 24 4.48 2.05 17.61
CA ALA A 24 4.24 0.65 17.30
C ALA A 24 2.74 0.38 17.09
N GLN A 25 1.89 0.88 17.97
CA GLN A 25 0.44 0.74 17.85
C GLN A 25 -0.08 1.41 16.57
N GLU A 26 0.39 2.61 16.25
CA GLU A 26 0.02 3.30 15.02
C GLU A 26 0.39 2.45 13.78
N VAL A 27 1.59 1.85 13.75
CA VAL A 27 1.98 0.95 12.65
C VAL A 27 1.06 -0.26 12.55
N LYS A 28 0.64 -0.86 13.67
CA LYS A 28 -0.34 -1.98 13.65
C LYS A 28 -1.66 -1.54 13.03
N ASP A 29 -2.18 -0.39 13.44
CA ASP A 29 -3.44 0.14 12.93
C ASP A 29 -3.34 0.44 11.44
N ARG A 30 -2.26 1.11 11.01
CA ARG A 30 -2.05 1.42 9.59
C ARG A 30 -1.84 0.17 8.75
N LEU A 31 -1.19 -0.88 9.27
CA LEU A 31 -1.05 -2.16 8.58
C LEU A 31 -2.42 -2.81 8.36
N TRP A 32 -3.28 -2.78 9.38
CA TRP A 32 -4.65 -3.29 9.25
C TRP A 32 -5.43 -2.47 8.22
N GLN A 33 -5.38 -1.14 8.29
CA GLN A 33 -6.06 -0.26 7.34
C GLN A 33 -5.57 -0.45 5.90
N ALA A 34 -4.25 -0.61 5.69
CA ALA A 34 -3.68 -0.87 4.37
C ALA A 34 -4.12 -2.25 3.82
N GLU A 35 -4.09 -3.31 4.64
CA GLU A 35 -4.56 -4.64 4.26
C GLU A 35 -6.09 -4.63 3.96
N TYR A 36 -6.88 -3.91 4.75
CA TYR A 36 -8.31 -3.74 4.53
C TYR A 36 -8.61 -2.99 3.23
N ALA A 37 -7.92 -1.87 3.00
CA ALA A 37 -8.07 -1.07 1.79
C ALA A 37 -7.76 -1.89 0.54
N LEU A 38 -6.66 -2.66 0.54
CA LEU A 38 -6.32 -3.54 -0.57
C LEU A 38 -7.36 -4.64 -0.78
N THR A 39 -7.90 -5.21 0.30
CA THR A 39 -8.96 -6.23 0.22
C THR A 39 -10.22 -5.66 -0.44
N LYS A 40 -10.68 -4.49 0.02
CA LYS A 40 -11.85 -3.82 -0.54
C LYS A 40 -11.63 -3.39 -1.98
N HIS A 41 -10.46 -2.85 -2.29
CA HIS A 41 -10.07 -2.53 -3.66
C HIS A 41 -10.25 -3.73 -4.59
N ASN A 42 -9.73 -4.91 -4.21
CA ASN A 42 -9.86 -6.13 -5.01
C ASN A 42 -11.32 -6.61 -5.10
N GLU A 43 -12.11 -6.50 -4.04
CA GLU A 43 -13.56 -6.80 -4.08
C GLU A 43 -14.28 -5.93 -5.12
N TYR A 44 -14.03 -4.61 -5.11
CA TYR A 44 -14.66 -3.68 -6.05
C TYR A 44 -14.22 -3.92 -7.49
N ILE A 45 -12.93 -4.23 -7.72
CA ILE A 45 -12.43 -4.63 -9.04
C ILE A 45 -13.16 -5.88 -9.55
N ASN A 46 -13.29 -6.91 -8.72
CA ASN A 46 -13.94 -8.15 -9.12
C ASN A 46 -15.42 -7.93 -9.44
N LYS A 47 -16.11 -7.09 -8.66
CA LYS A 47 -17.51 -6.70 -8.94
C LYS A 47 -17.64 -5.96 -10.26
N TYR A 48 -16.79 -4.96 -10.49
CA TYR A 48 -16.77 -4.20 -11.74
C TYR A 48 -16.54 -5.13 -12.95
N ARG A 49 -15.60 -6.07 -12.82
CA ARG A 49 -15.34 -7.10 -13.83
C ARG A 49 -16.59 -7.90 -14.16
N SER A 50 -17.23 -8.50 -13.17
CA SER A 50 -18.44 -9.31 -13.36
C SER A 50 -19.56 -8.52 -14.01
N ALA A 51 -19.73 -7.25 -13.64
CA ALA A 51 -20.74 -6.37 -14.25
C ALA A 51 -20.47 -6.15 -15.74
N THR A 52 -19.20 -5.95 -16.14
CA THR A 52 -18.82 -5.71 -17.55
C THR A 52 -18.79 -6.95 -18.44
N GLU A 53 -18.60 -8.15 -17.89
CA GLU A 53 -18.57 -9.40 -18.66
C GLU A 53 -19.99 -9.96 -18.95
N SER A 54 -21.03 -9.54 -18.21
CA SER A 54 -22.40 -10.09 -18.31
C SER A 54 -23.36 -9.32 -19.25
N SER A 55 -22.90 -8.36 -20.06
CA SER A 55 -23.79 -7.53 -20.89
C SER A 55 -23.93 -8.03 -22.33
N SER A 56 -24.93 -8.88 -22.60
CA SER A 56 -25.29 -9.29 -23.96
C SER A 56 -26.56 -8.65 -24.51
N ASP A 57 -27.43 -8.02 -23.72
CA ASP A 57 -28.76 -7.62 -24.21
C ASP A 57 -29.17 -6.20 -23.79
N ASP A 58 -29.69 -5.46 -24.78
CA ASP A 58 -30.10 -4.06 -24.84
C ASP A 58 -29.12 -3.00 -24.29
N ILE A 59 -28.19 -2.63 -25.18
CA ILE A 59 -27.06 -1.75 -24.95
C ILE A 59 -27.45 -0.42 -24.29
N ASN A 60 -28.58 0.20 -24.64
CA ASN A 60 -28.89 1.56 -24.17
C ASN A 60 -29.47 1.62 -22.74
N GLU A 61 -30.30 0.66 -22.34
CA GLU A 61 -30.82 0.58 -20.96
C GLU A 61 -29.79 -0.02 -20.01
N TYR A 62 -29.00 -1.00 -20.49
CA TYR A 62 -27.82 -1.49 -19.79
C TYR A 62 -26.80 -0.37 -19.56
N ILE A 63 -26.45 0.41 -20.58
CA ILE A 63 -25.52 1.54 -20.44
C ILE A 63 -26.04 2.53 -19.40
N LYS A 64 -27.33 2.92 -19.44
CA LYS A 64 -27.86 3.95 -18.53
C LYS A 64 -28.00 3.50 -17.07
N ARG A 65 -28.41 2.24 -16.81
CA ARG A 65 -28.49 1.68 -15.45
C ARG A 65 -27.12 1.33 -14.88
N ASN A 66 -26.21 0.84 -15.71
CA ASN A 66 -24.90 0.41 -15.26
C ASN A 66 -23.84 1.52 -15.29
N LEU A 67 -24.05 2.65 -15.98
CA LEU A 67 -23.12 3.78 -15.94
C LEU A 67 -22.88 4.26 -14.50
N ASN A 68 -23.94 4.58 -13.76
CA ASN A 68 -23.81 5.07 -12.37
C ASN A 68 -23.30 3.97 -11.42
N ALA A 69 -23.78 2.74 -11.56
CA ALA A 69 -23.33 1.62 -10.72
C ALA A 69 -21.87 1.25 -10.98
N ASN A 70 -21.44 1.26 -12.25
CA ASN A 70 -20.05 1.01 -12.64
C ASN A 70 -19.15 2.19 -12.26
N GLU A 71 -19.65 3.43 -12.34
CA GLU A 71 -18.96 4.62 -11.84
C GLU A 71 -18.76 4.55 -10.33
N ASP A 72 -19.76 4.13 -9.56
CA ASP A 72 -19.64 3.93 -8.11
C ASP A 72 -18.65 2.81 -7.78
N LEU A 73 -18.71 1.68 -8.48
CA LEU A 73 -17.74 0.58 -8.29
C LEU A 73 -16.31 1.05 -8.62
N PHE A 74 -16.16 1.82 -9.70
CA PHE A 74 -14.89 2.39 -10.15
C PHE A 74 -14.33 3.40 -9.12
N ASN A 75 -15.16 4.35 -8.69
CA ASN A 75 -14.80 5.38 -7.71
C ASN A 75 -14.46 4.78 -6.34
N ASN A 76 -15.22 3.79 -5.88
CA ASN A 76 -14.91 3.06 -4.66
C ASN A 76 -13.60 2.28 -4.80
N GLY A 77 -13.41 1.56 -5.90
CA GLY A 77 -12.16 0.86 -6.20
C GLY A 77 -10.94 1.80 -6.17
N LYS A 78 -11.08 3.00 -6.77
CA LYS A 78 -10.08 4.07 -6.73
C LYS A 78 -9.82 4.56 -5.31
N PHE A 79 -10.87 4.90 -4.57
CA PHE A 79 -10.76 5.38 -3.19
C PHE A 79 -9.97 4.41 -2.31
N TYR A 80 -10.25 3.10 -2.41
CA TYR A 80 -9.54 2.08 -1.66
C TYR A 80 -8.09 1.89 -2.12
N ALA A 81 -7.80 2.02 -3.43
CA ALA A 81 -6.43 2.00 -3.93
C ALA A 81 -5.61 3.17 -3.37
N GLU A 82 -6.15 4.39 -3.43
CA GLU A 82 -5.49 5.59 -2.90
C GLU A 82 -5.30 5.46 -1.38
N SER A 83 -6.32 5.00 -0.66
CA SER A 83 -6.25 4.74 0.78
C SER A 83 -5.10 3.80 1.15
N PHE A 84 -4.90 2.71 0.39
CA PHE A 84 -3.75 1.83 0.57
C PHE A 84 -2.42 2.60 0.49
N TYR A 85 -2.23 3.43 -0.55
CA TYR A 85 -1.02 4.23 -0.71
C TYR A 85 -0.80 5.21 0.45
N TYR A 86 -1.85 5.86 0.96
CA TYR A 86 -1.76 6.75 2.12
C TYR A 86 -1.35 6.01 3.40
N PHE A 87 -1.98 4.89 3.71
CA PHE A 87 -1.67 4.12 4.91
C PHE A 87 -0.26 3.52 4.84
N SER A 88 0.12 2.95 3.69
CA SER A 88 1.48 2.43 3.46
C SER A 88 2.55 3.51 3.53
N PHE A 89 2.28 4.71 3.02
CA PHE A 89 3.18 5.85 3.15
C PHE A 89 3.34 6.28 4.62
N ARG A 90 2.25 6.29 5.40
CA ARG A 90 2.32 6.63 6.83
C ARG A 90 3.18 5.65 7.60
N ILE A 91 3.07 4.35 7.34
CA ILE A 91 3.95 3.33 7.91
C ILE A 91 5.41 3.67 7.58
N TYR A 92 5.73 3.90 6.31
CA TYR A 92 7.08 4.29 5.89
C TYR A 92 7.59 5.52 6.66
N LYS A 93 6.77 6.55 6.81
CA LYS A 93 7.13 7.77 7.53
C LYS A 93 7.44 7.52 9.01
N ILE A 94 6.75 6.59 9.67
CA ILE A 94 7.03 6.21 11.06
C ILE A 94 8.35 5.44 11.14
N LEU A 95 8.54 4.44 10.28
CA LEU A 95 9.74 3.60 10.28
C LEU A 95 11.01 4.36 9.91
N SER A 96 10.90 5.41 9.08
CA SER A 96 12.04 6.19 8.59
C SER A 96 12.38 7.44 9.42
N ARG A 97 11.72 7.67 10.57
CA ARG A 97 12.01 8.88 11.38
C ARG A 97 13.44 8.85 11.92
N LYS A 98 14.08 10.03 11.95
CA LYS A 98 15.47 10.21 12.44
C LYS A 98 15.67 9.75 13.88
N ASN A 99 14.67 9.92 14.74
CA ASN A 99 14.70 9.49 16.14
C ASN A 99 14.47 7.98 16.32
N LYS A 100 14.30 7.22 15.23
CA LYS A 100 14.15 5.76 15.20
C LYS A 100 13.18 5.24 16.29
N PRO A 101 11.90 5.67 16.26
CA PRO A 101 10.92 5.29 17.28
C PRO A 101 10.76 3.76 17.36
N LEU A 102 11.01 3.07 16.24
CA LEU A 102 11.02 1.62 16.12
C LEU A 102 12.41 1.16 15.65
N PRO A 103 13.30 0.79 16.59
CA PRO A 103 14.68 0.38 16.29
C PRO A 103 14.77 -0.76 15.26
N PHE A 104 15.83 -0.73 14.45
CA PHE A 104 16.19 -1.72 13.43
C PHE A 104 15.24 -1.82 12.21
N LEU A 105 14.24 -0.94 12.11
CA LEU A 105 13.30 -0.90 10.99
C LEU A 105 13.55 0.27 10.02
N GLU A 106 14.56 1.10 10.27
CA GLU A 106 14.85 2.32 9.49
C GLU A 106 15.31 2.04 8.06
N THR A 107 15.73 0.80 7.79
CA THR A 107 16.17 0.35 6.47
C THR A 107 15.00 0.02 5.54
N PHE A 108 13.75 0.06 6.03
CA PHE A 108 12.57 -0.20 5.23
C PHE A 108 12.45 0.79 4.04
N LYS A 109 12.16 0.23 2.86
CA LYS A 109 11.92 0.98 1.61
C LYS A 109 10.71 0.41 0.88
N CYS A 110 9.93 1.30 0.26
CA CYS A 110 8.76 0.96 -0.55
C CYS A 110 8.64 1.90 -1.77
N PRO A 111 9.62 1.87 -2.70
CA PRO A 111 9.68 2.83 -3.81
C PRO A 111 8.38 2.90 -4.63
N GLY A 112 7.70 1.78 -4.88
CA GLY A 112 6.42 1.78 -5.60
C GLY A 112 5.34 2.63 -4.90
N VAL A 113 5.24 2.52 -3.58
CA VAL A 113 4.31 3.35 -2.77
C VAL A 113 4.75 4.82 -2.75
N LEU A 114 6.04 5.08 -2.54
CA LEU A 114 6.58 6.45 -2.47
C LEU A 114 6.38 7.19 -3.79
N MET A 115 6.75 6.55 -4.89
CA MET A 115 6.70 7.15 -6.23
C MET A 115 5.24 7.40 -6.64
N THR A 116 4.38 6.40 -6.47
CA THR A 116 2.97 6.50 -6.84
C THR A 116 2.23 7.54 -6.00
N ARG A 117 2.37 7.51 -4.68
CA ARG A 117 1.70 8.49 -3.81
C ARG A 117 2.18 9.91 -4.09
N ASN A 118 3.48 10.13 -4.13
CA ASN A 118 4.00 11.50 -4.22
C ASN A 118 3.81 12.12 -5.60
N HIS A 119 4.07 11.36 -6.66
CA HIS A 119 4.11 11.92 -8.01
C HIS A 119 2.84 11.66 -8.82
N LEU A 120 1.99 10.71 -8.42
CA LEU A 120 0.77 10.40 -9.17
C LEU A 120 -0.50 10.75 -8.39
N ILE A 121 -0.51 10.64 -7.06
CA ILE A 121 -1.69 10.99 -6.25
C ILE A 121 -1.64 12.45 -5.78
N GLU A 122 -0.51 12.88 -5.20
CA GLU A 122 -0.46 14.15 -4.46
C GLU A 122 0.02 15.34 -5.26
N HIS A 123 1.03 15.12 -6.08
CA HIS A 123 1.59 16.14 -6.96
C HIS A 123 1.65 15.62 -8.39
N PRO A 124 0.52 15.21 -8.99
CA PRO A 124 0.47 14.75 -10.38
C PRO A 124 1.05 15.78 -11.36
N GLU A 125 0.92 17.07 -11.07
CA GLU A 125 1.46 18.19 -11.84
C GLU A 125 2.97 18.41 -11.66
N GLY A 126 3.62 17.75 -10.69
CA GLY A 126 5.03 17.93 -10.36
C GLY A 126 5.98 17.49 -11.48
N ALA A 127 7.21 18.01 -11.50
CA ALA A 127 8.16 17.87 -12.62
C ALA A 127 8.47 16.41 -13.06
N ASP A 128 8.36 15.44 -12.15
CA ASP A 128 8.63 14.03 -12.44
C ASP A 128 7.45 13.29 -13.10
N SER A 129 6.24 13.80 -12.92
CA SER A 129 5.00 13.26 -13.49
C SER A 129 4.48 14.13 -14.65
N ASN A 130 4.51 15.46 -14.51
CA ASN A 130 4.10 16.44 -15.51
C ASN A 130 2.69 16.15 -16.09
N ALA A 131 1.80 15.64 -15.24
CA ALA A 131 0.45 15.27 -15.62
C ALA A 131 -0.39 16.53 -15.83
N LYS A 132 -0.84 16.78 -17.06
CA LYS A 132 -1.86 17.81 -17.34
C LYS A 132 -3.29 17.28 -17.19
N LYS A 133 -3.46 15.96 -17.29
CA LYS A 133 -4.70 15.23 -17.08
C LYS A 133 -4.36 13.91 -16.40
N TYR A 134 -5.05 13.63 -15.31
CA TYR A 134 -4.93 12.39 -14.54
C TYR A 134 -5.97 11.39 -15.01
N SER A 135 -5.54 10.17 -15.35
CA SER A 135 -6.44 9.08 -15.70
C SER A 135 -6.22 7.93 -14.74
N TYR A 136 -7.27 7.62 -13.98
CA TYR A 136 -7.31 6.38 -13.24
C TYR A 136 -7.74 5.27 -14.20
N SER A 137 -7.04 4.15 -14.22
CA SER A 137 -7.38 2.99 -15.03
C SER A 137 -7.24 1.72 -14.21
N PHE A 138 -7.87 0.65 -14.68
CA PHE A 138 -7.73 -0.67 -14.11
C PHE A 138 -7.17 -1.62 -15.16
N SER A 139 -6.28 -2.51 -14.76
CA SER A 139 -5.96 -3.68 -15.58
C SER A 139 -5.97 -4.95 -14.73
N TYR A 140 -6.29 -6.06 -15.38
CA TYR A 140 -6.35 -7.38 -14.76
C TYR A 140 -5.02 -7.79 -14.13
N GLU A 141 -3.91 -7.50 -14.80
CA GLU A 141 -2.57 -7.91 -14.37
C GLU A 141 -2.00 -6.97 -13.29
N HIS A 142 -2.33 -5.67 -13.35
CA HIS A 142 -1.67 -4.66 -12.51
C HIS A 142 -2.54 -4.09 -11.38
N GLY A 143 -3.87 -4.27 -11.43
CA GLY A 143 -4.82 -3.66 -10.50
C GLY A 143 -5.13 -2.20 -10.87
N ALA A 144 -5.29 -1.34 -9.85
CA ALA A 144 -5.34 0.11 -10.07
C ALA A 144 -4.06 0.56 -10.76
N LEU A 145 -4.20 1.30 -11.84
CA LEU A 145 -3.11 1.97 -12.54
C LEU A 145 -3.41 3.46 -12.59
N LEU A 146 -2.60 4.23 -11.88
CA LEU A 146 -2.61 5.67 -12.01
C LEU A 146 -1.79 6.06 -13.22
N ARG A 147 -2.47 6.58 -14.24
CA ARG A 147 -1.87 7.05 -15.47
C ARG A 147 -2.08 8.55 -15.63
N THR A 148 -1.33 9.11 -16.54
CA THR A 148 -1.53 10.49 -16.96
C THR A 148 -1.68 10.50 -18.47
N ALA A 149 -2.30 11.55 -19.02
CA ALA A 149 -2.56 11.63 -20.45
C ALA A 149 -1.29 11.61 -21.33
N ASN A 150 -0.09 11.79 -20.76
CA ASN A 150 1.20 11.81 -21.46
C ASN A 150 2.20 10.78 -20.89
N ASP A 151 1.74 9.55 -20.65
CA ASP A 151 2.51 8.43 -20.04
C ASP A 151 3.87 8.14 -20.73
N SER A 152 4.02 8.48 -22.01
CA SER A 152 5.26 8.26 -22.78
C SER A 152 6.47 9.07 -22.27
N ASN A 153 6.26 10.23 -21.64
CA ASN A 153 7.34 11.14 -21.20
C ASN A 153 7.52 11.20 -19.67
N GLN A 154 6.86 10.33 -18.91
CA GLN A 154 6.93 10.37 -17.45
C GLN A 154 8.17 9.64 -16.91
N LYS A 155 8.82 10.22 -15.89
CA LYS A 155 9.91 9.57 -15.16
C LYS A 155 9.39 8.54 -14.16
N VAL A 156 8.17 8.74 -13.66
CA VAL A 156 7.50 7.85 -12.71
C VAL A 156 6.34 7.15 -13.42
N ARG A 157 6.34 5.82 -13.37
CA ARG A 157 5.25 4.98 -13.88
C ARG A 157 4.71 4.11 -12.76
N ASP A 158 3.39 4.11 -12.61
CA ASP A 158 2.72 3.18 -11.70
C ASP A 158 2.81 1.76 -12.26
N LYS A 159 3.41 0.84 -11.49
CA LYS A 159 3.40 -0.59 -11.81
C LYS A 159 2.04 -1.24 -11.51
N GLY A 160 1.19 -0.53 -10.77
CA GLY A 160 -0.14 -0.89 -10.37
C GLY A 160 -0.22 -1.36 -8.91
N SER A 161 -1.42 -1.23 -8.33
CA SER A 161 -1.68 -1.55 -6.92
C SER A 161 -1.28 -2.97 -6.53
N VAL A 162 -1.43 -3.96 -7.43
CA VAL A 162 -1.04 -5.35 -7.16
C VAL A 162 0.48 -5.47 -6.96
N PHE A 163 1.26 -4.90 -7.89
CA PHE A 163 2.73 -4.96 -7.83
C PHE A 163 3.27 -4.12 -6.69
N ASN A 164 2.75 -2.91 -6.48
CA ASN A 164 3.18 -2.03 -5.40
C ASN A 164 2.83 -2.60 -4.03
N ALA A 165 1.66 -3.25 -3.88
CA ALA A 165 1.30 -3.94 -2.64
C ALA A 165 2.18 -5.16 -2.35
N LYS A 166 2.51 -5.94 -3.39
CA LYS A 166 3.44 -7.06 -3.28
C LYS A 166 4.83 -6.57 -2.84
N GLU A 167 5.38 -5.57 -3.52
CA GLU A 167 6.68 -4.96 -3.19
C GLU A 167 6.70 -4.45 -1.74
N PHE A 168 5.66 -3.69 -1.35
CA PHE A 168 5.53 -3.19 0.01
C PHE A 168 5.55 -4.32 1.04
N ARG A 169 4.75 -5.38 0.82
CA ARG A 169 4.64 -6.53 1.71
C ARG A 169 5.96 -7.27 1.85
N GLU A 170 6.60 -7.59 0.73
CA GLU A 170 7.85 -8.35 0.71
C GLU A 170 8.97 -7.59 1.42
N ASN A 171 9.12 -6.29 1.11
CA ASN A 171 10.12 -5.45 1.76
C ASN A 171 9.83 -5.28 3.25
N PHE A 172 8.56 -5.10 3.64
CA PHE A 172 8.19 -4.93 5.04
C PHE A 172 8.53 -6.19 5.85
N ILE A 173 8.12 -7.36 5.36
CA ILE A 173 8.41 -8.64 6.02
C ILE A 173 9.92 -8.88 6.09
N LYS A 174 10.66 -8.59 5.02
CA LYS A 174 12.11 -8.73 4.99
C LYS A 174 12.78 -7.85 6.05
N THR A 175 12.42 -6.57 6.13
CA THR A 175 12.99 -5.64 7.12
C THR A 175 12.66 -6.08 8.54
N VAL A 176 11.41 -6.44 8.81
CA VAL A 176 10.99 -6.91 10.14
C VAL A 176 11.72 -8.20 10.52
N ARG A 177 11.85 -9.17 9.63
CA ARG A 177 12.62 -10.40 9.93
C ARG A 177 14.10 -10.13 10.18
N ASN A 178 14.71 -9.20 9.44
CA ASN A 178 16.10 -8.82 9.66
C ASN A 178 16.30 -8.20 11.05
N SER A 179 15.35 -7.39 11.53
CA SER A 179 15.43 -6.80 12.88
C SER A 179 15.47 -7.84 13.99
N TYR A 180 14.89 -9.03 13.81
CA TYR A 180 14.91 -10.06 14.85
C TYR A 180 16.33 -10.46 15.24
N LYS A 181 17.23 -10.54 14.24
CA LYS A 181 18.63 -10.88 14.47
C LYS A 181 19.33 -9.81 15.29
N GLU A 182 19.08 -8.54 14.97
CA GLU A 182 19.68 -7.42 15.71
C GLU A 182 19.17 -7.35 17.15
N ILE A 183 17.86 -7.54 17.37
CA ILE A 183 17.27 -7.60 18.71
C ILE A 183 17.88 -8.74 19.54
N SER A 184 18.04 -9.93 18.94
CA SER A 184 18.64 -11.08 19.63
C SER A 184 20.12 -10.90 19.95
N LYS A 185 20.87 -10.07 19.20
CA LYS A 185 22.26 -9.74 19.53
C LYS A 185 22.35 -8.83 20.75
N GLU A 186 21.44 -7.86 20.87
CA GLU A 186 21.44 -6.92 22.00
C GLU A 186 20.92 -7.54 23.30
N ASN A 187 20.09 -8.60 23.23
CA ASN A 187 19.66 -9.36 24.40
C ASN A 187 19.50 -10.86 24.09
N PRO A 188 20.44 -11.72 24.50
CA PRO A 188 20.39 -13.17 24.27
C PRO A 188 19.42 -13.89 25.23
N HIS A 189 18.17 -13.43 25.31
CA HIS A 189 17.15 -14.08 26.14
C HIS A 189 16.72 -15.42 25.51
N PRO A 190 16.53 -16.52 26.29
CA PRO A 190 16.17 -17.83 25.76
C PRO A 190 14.90 -17.82 24.89
N MET A 191 13.89 -17.02 25.26
CA MET A 191 12.65 -16.88 24.48
C MET A 191 12.80 -16.10 23.17
N LEU A 192 13.96 -15.49 22.90
CA LEU A 192 14.25 -14.78 21.66
C LEU A 192 15.04 -15.65 20.66
N ARG A 193 15.47 -16.85 21.07
CA ARG A 193 16.07 -17.86 20.19
C ARG A 193 14.95 -18.57 19.41
N ALA A 194 14.71 -18.11 18.19
CA ALA A 194 13.93 -18.82 17.18
C ALA A 194 14.69 -18.78 15.86
#